data_AF-A0A855SIG6-F1
#
_entry.id   AF-A0A855SIG6-F1
#
_cell.length_a   1.000
_cell.length_b   1.000
_cell.length_c   1.000
_cell.angle_alpha   90.00
_cell.angle_beta   90.00
_cell.angle_gamma   90.00
#
_symmetry.space_group_name_H-M   'P 1'
#
loop_
_entity.id
_entity.type
_entity.pdbx_description
1 polymer ?
#
loop_
_entity_poly.entity_id
_entity_poly.type
_entity_poly.pdbx_seq_one_letter_code
_entity_poly.pdbx_strand_id
1 'polypeptide(L)'
;MSRWYSSIHFTDEHDLEIAALFDYTESTPEELALADKKYREYLKNDNAPRYLYIIRCGRSKYYKIGVTNNLEKRLATHQTGCPYELKIVCYFEADLSDFLGKEIAYLESFLHNNYAKLHVRGEWFELNYGHLSDIAMFLEMNRELAFRVCSQSEFGCYYMRQNRWGDEE
;
A
#
# COMPACT_ATOMS: atom_id res chain seq x y z
N MET A 1 -17.51 7.69 -7.78
CA MET A 1 -16.35 7.37 -8.64
C MET A 1 -15.42 8.56 -8.63
N SER A 2 -14.21 8.39 -8.11
CA SER A 2 -13.17 9.41 -8.24
C SER A 2 -12.93 9.70 -9.72
N ARG A 3 -12.73 10.98 -10.06
CA ARG A 3 -12.42 11.39 -11.45
C ARG A 3 -11.02 10.95 -11.90
N TRP A 4 -10.19 10.48 -10.98
CA TRP A 4 -8.73 10.42 -11.15
C TRP A 4 -8.17 9.00 -11.28
N TYR A 5 -8.93 8.01 -10.81
CA TYR A 5 -8.63 6.58 -10.92
C TYR A 5 -9.92 5.81 -11.20
N SER A 6 -9.85 4.75 -11.99
CA SER A 6 -11.04 4.00 -12.43
C SER A 6 -11.06 2.56 -11.96
N SER A 7 -9.90 2.00 -11.59
CA SER A 7 -9.75 0.62 -11.14
C SER A 7 -9.75 0.45 -9.62
N ILE A 8 -9.93 1.52 -8.84
CA ILE A 8 -10.06 1.48 -7.38
C ILE A 8 -11.52 1.70 -6.99
N HIS A 9 -12.07 0.75 -6.24
CA HIS A 9 -13.47 0.72 -5.79
C HIS A 9 -13.59 1.00 -4.29
N PHE A 10 -12.94 2.08 -3.85
CA PHE A 10 -13.01 2.56 -2.47
C PHE A 10 -14.34 3.31 -2.24
N THR A 11 -14.94 3.15 -1.06
CA THR A 11 -16.28 3.67 -0.70
C THR A 11 -16.26 4.25 0.72
N ASP A 12 -17.27 5.04 1.06
CA ASP A 12 -17.45 5.62 2.40
C ASP A 12 -17.47 4.57 3.52
N GLU A 13 -17.90 3.34 3.22
CA GLU A 13 -17.84 2.21 4.17
C GLU A 13 -16.39 1.86 4.54
N HIS A 14 -15.46 1.89 3.57
CA HIS A 14 -14.05 1.66 3.84
C HIS A 14 -13.44 2.80 4.68
N ASP A 15 -13.88 4.05 4.49
CA ASP A 15 -13.46 5.16 5.35
C ASP A 15 -13.92 4.97 6.80
N LEU A 16 -15.16 4.51 7.00
CA LEU A 16 -15.67 4.17 8.32
C LEU A 16 -14.90 3.01 8.95
N GLU A 17 -14.56 1.99 8.17
CA GLU A 17 -13.73 0.88 8.63
C GLU A 17 -12.34 1.34 9.06
N ILE A 18 -11.68 2.20 8.28
CA ILE A 18 -10.37 2.76 8.67
C ILE A 18 -10.51 3.62 9.94
N ALA A 19 -11.52 4.48 10.03
CA ALA A 19 -11.75 5.29 11.23
C ALA A 19 -11.96 4.41 12.48
N ALA A 20 -12.70 3.31 12.34
CA ALA A 20 -12.93 2.34 13.40
C ALA A 20 -11.65 1.61 13.84
N LEU A 21 -10.62 1.49 12.98
CA LEU A 21 -9.33 0.92 13.38
C LEU A 21 -8.62 1.76 14.46
N PHE A 22 -8.93 3.06 14.52
CA PHE A 22 -8.33 3.99 15.47
C PHE A 22 -9.30 4.37 16.62
N ASP A 23 -10.54 3.92 16.56
CA ASP A 23 -11.54 4.14 17.61
C ASP A 23 -11.43 3.05 18.69
N TYR A 24 -10.91 3.44 19.85
CA TYR A 24 -10.80 2.57 21.03
C TYR A 24 -11.83 2.91 22.11
N THR A 25 -12.82 3.76 21.82
CA THR A 25 -13.75 4.26 22.84
C THR A 25 -14.62 3.16 23.45
N GLU A 26 -14.91 2.10 22.68
CA GLU A 26 -15.70 0.93 23.11
C GLU A 26 -14.83 -0.29 23.47
N SER A 27 -13.50 -0.16 23.46
CA SER A 27 -12.60 -1.29 23.74
C SER A 27 -12.62 -1.70 25.22
N THR A 28 -12.64 -3.01 25.47
CA THR A 28 -12.54 -3.57 26.82
C THR A 28 -11.17 -3.29 27.44
N PRO A 29 -11.05 -3.27 28.79
CA PRO A 29 -9.76 -3.11 29.46
C PRO A 29 -8.71 -4.14 29.02
N GLU A 30 -9.12 -5.38 28.74
CA GLU A 30 -8.25 -6.43 28.24
C GLU A 30 -7.73 -6.14 26.82
N GLU A 31 -8.58 -5.62 25.94
CA GLU A 31 -8.20 -5.22 24.59
C GLU A 31 -7.25 -4.03 24.58
N LEU A 32 -7.50 -3.04 25.44
CA LEU A 32 -6.60 -1.90 25.66
C LEU A 32 -5.25 -2.36 26.19
N ALA A 33 -5.22 -3.27 27.18
CA ALA A 33 -3.98 -3.82 27.72
C ALA A 33 -3.20 -4.63 26.68
N LEU A 34 -3.91 -5.40 25.83
CA LEU A 34 -3.30 -6.13 24.73
C LEU A 34 -2.76 -5.19 23.65
N ALA A 35 -3.51 -4.14 23.30
CA ALA A 35 -3.07 -3.09 22.38
C ALA A 35 -1.84 -2.36 22.92
N ASP A 36 -1.84 -1.97 24.19
CA ASP A 36 -0.70 -1.34 24.88
C ASP A 36 0.52 -2.26 24.95
N LYS A 37 0.30 -3.58 25.14
CA LYS A 37 1.39 -4.55 25.11
C LYS A 37 1.98 -4.66 23.71
N LYS A 38 1.14 -4.85 22.68
CA LYS A 38 1.55 -4.89 21.27
C LYS A 38 2.25 -3.58 20.87
N TYR A 39 1.74 -2.45 21.34
CA TYR A 39 2.33 -1.12 21.12
C TYR A 39 3.72 -1.01 21.76
N ARG A 40 3.88 -1.41 23.03
CA ARG A 40 5.20 -1.39 23.70
C ARG A 40 6.20 -2.36 23.06
N GLU A 41 5.76 -3.55 22.68
CA GLU A 41 6.59 -4.52 21.94
C GLU A 41 6.96 -3.98 20.55
N TYR A 42 6.04 -3.29 19.88
CA TYR A 42 6.29 -2.63 18.62
C TYR A 42 7.30 -1.49 18.77
N LEU A 43 7.09 -0.53 19.68
CA LEU A 43 8.03 0.57 19.95
C LEU A 43 9.44 0.09 20.29
N LYS A 44 9.54 -1.05 20.99
CA LYS A 44 10.83 -1.63 21.38
C LYS A 44 11.58 -2.26 20.20
N ASN A 45 10.86 -2.78 19.21
CA ASN A 45 11.44 -3.59 18.12
C ASN A 45 11.30 -2.95 16.73
N ASP A 46 10.59 -1.83 16.59
CA ASP A 46 10.30 -1.12 15.32
C ASP A 46 9.74 -2.06 14.21
N ASN A 47 8.82 -2.95 14.62
CA ASN A 47 8.35 -4.08 13.81
C ASN A 47 7.10 -3.87 12.94
N ALA A 48 6.33 -2.80 13.13
CA ALA A 48 5.13 -2.47 12.36
C ALA A 48 5.53 -2.06 10.95
N PRO A 49 4.73 -2.49 9.97
CA PRO A 49 4.96 -2.11 8.59
C PRO A 49 4.79 -0.60 8.44
N ARG A 50 5.81 0.03 7.84
CA ARG A 50 5.75 1.44 7.44
C ARG A 50 5.52 1.61 5.96
N TYR A 51 5.82 0.60 5.17
CA TYR A 51 5.86 0.71 3.71
C TYR A 51 4.90 -0.26 3.05
N LEU A 52 3.99 0.25 2.24
CA LEU A 52 3.25 -0.49 1.23
C LEU A 52 4.07 -0.40 -0.06
N TYR A 53 4.53 -1.53 -0.56
CA TYR A 53 5.39 -1.58 -1.74
C TYR A 53 4.72 -2.29 -2.90
N ILE A 54 5.18 -1.93 -4.10
CA ILE A 54 4.90 -2.68 -5.31
C ILE A 54 6.24 -3.16 -5.89
N ILE A 55 6.38 -4.48 -6.03
CA ILE A 55 7.54 -5.12 -6.68
C ILE A 55 7.12 -5.68 -8.04
N ARG A 56 7.94 -5.53 -9.06
CA ARG A 56 7.78 -6.20 -10.37
C ARG A 56 8.70 -7.40 -10.50
N CYS A 57 8.18 -8.46 -11.12
CA CYS A 57 8.97 -9.62 -11.53
C CYS A 57 9.50 -9.46 -12.98
N GLY A 58 10.81 -9.23 -13.12
CA GLY A 58 11.48 -9.10 -14.40
C GLY A 58 10.82 -8.08 -15.33
N ARG A 59 10.65 -8.44 -16.61
CA ARG A 59 9.90 -7.65 -17.61
C ARG A 59 8.44 -8.07 -17.76
N SER A 60 7.94 -8.90 -16.85
CA SER A 60 6.56 -9.42 -16.90
C SER A 60 5.54 -8.33 -16.52
N LYS A 61 4.25 -8.69 -16.53
CA LYS A 61 3.14 -7.91 -15.96
C LYS A 61 2.79 -8.34 -14.54
N TYR A 62 3.64 -9.13 -13.89
CA TYR A 62 3.39 -9.62 -12.54
C TYR A 62 3.98 -8.66 -11.51
N TYR A 63 3.09 -8.14 -10.69
CA TYR A 63 3.39 -7.21 -9.63
C TYR A 63 2.96 -7.81 -8.30
N LYS A 64 3.77 -7.60 -7.27
CA LYS A 64 3.47 -7.98 -5.90
C LYS A 64 3.12 -6.72 -5.12
N ILE A 65 1.97 -6.73 -4.45
CA ILE A 65 1.57 -5.68 -3.51
C ILE A 65 1.81 -6.25 -2.11
N GLY A 66 2.59 -5.57 -1.28
CA GLY A 66 2.81 -6.04 0.07
C GLY A 66 3.22 -4.96 1.06
N VAL A 67 3.24 -5.30 2.35
CA VAL A 67 3.74 -4.40 3.41
C VAL A 67 5.05 -4.87 4.05
N THR A 68 5.86 -3.91 4.51
CA THR A 68 7.12 -4.17 5.20
C THR A 68 7.57 -2.97 6.05
N ASN A 69 8.42 -3.22 7.04
CA ASN A 69 9.19 -2.18 7.72
C ASN A 69 10.58 -1.98 7.12
N ASN A 70 11.04 -2.93 6.29
CA ASN A 70 12.34 -2.88 5.64
C ASN A 70 12.21 -3.35 4.18
N LEU A 71 12.29 -2.41 3.25
CA LEU A 71 12.13 -2.65 1.80
C LEU A 71 13.25 -3.54 1.25
N GLU A 72 14.51 -3.25 1.58
CA GLU A 72 15.68 -3.97 1.07
C GLU A 72 15.69 -5.43 1.53
N LYS A 73 15.49 -5.66 2.83
CA LYS A 73 15.42 -7.02 3.41
C LYS A 73 14.27 -7.81 2.80
N ARG A 74 13.11 -7.17 2.58
CA ARG A 74 11.94 -7.81 1.99
C ARG A 74 12.17 -8.19 0.53
N LEU A 75 12.75 -7.28 -0.26
CA LEU A 75 13.13 -7.55 -1.65
C LEU A 75 14.12 -8.71 -1.74
N ALA A 76 15.18 -8.68 -0.91
CA ALA A 76 16.18 -9.75 -0.85
C ALA A 76 15.56 -11.10 -0.49
N THR A 77 14.65 -11.12 0.50
CA THR A 77 13.93 -12.33 0.92
C THR A 77 13.12 -12.92 -0.24
N HIS A 78 12.34 -12.09 -0.95
CA HIS A 78 11.56 -12.57 -2.09
C HIS A 78 12.42 -13.00 -3.27
N GLN A 79 13.56 -12.32 -3.49
CA GLN A 79 14.49 -12.66 -4.57
C GLN A 79 15.07 -14.08 -4.42
N THR A 80 15.26 -14.56 -3.19
CA THR A 80 15.77 -15.94 -2.95
C THR A 80 14.90 -17.03 -3.58
N GLY A 81 13.59 -16.78 -3.66
CA GLY A 81 12.61 -17.71 -4.25
C GLY A 81 12.24 -17.41 -5.70
N CYS A 82 12.86 -16.41 -6.33
CA CYS A 82 12.54 -15.96 -7.68
C CYS A 82 13.79 -16.00 -8.57
N PRO A 83 13.78 -16.74 -9.70
CA PRO A 83 14.92 -16.75 -10.63
C PRO A 83 15.03 -15.47 -11.47
N TYR A 84 13.97 -14.67 -11.54
CA TYR A 84 13.95 -13.39 -12.25
C TYR A 84 14.26 -12.24 -11.31
N GLU A 85 14.92 -11.21 -11.84
CA GLU A 85 15.22 -9.97 -11.11
C GLU A 85 13.92 -9.31 -10.61
N LEU A 86 13.85 -9.08 -9.31
CA LEU A 86 12.77 -8.33 -8.66
C LEU A 86 13.17 -6.87 -8.51
N LYS A 87 12.25 -5.95 -8.82
CA LYS A 87 12.46 -4.51 -8.67
C LYS A 87 11.36 -3.88 -7.87
N ILE A 88 11.70 -3.06 -6.89
CA ILE A 88 10.74 -2.15 -6.28
C ILE A 88 10.40 -1.09 -7.33
N VAL A 89 9.11 -0.98 -7.64
CA VAL A 89 8.57 -0.05 -8.62
C VAL A 89 8.20 1.26 -7.94
N CYS A 90 7.55 1.16 -6.79
CA CYS A 90 7.26 2.25 -5.87
C CYS A 90 7.01 1.74 -4.45
N TYR A 91 6.95 2.67 -3.52
CA TYR A 91 6.43 2.44 -2.19
C TYR A 91 5.73 3.70 -1.63
N PHE A 92 4.89 3.47 -0.62
CA PHE A 92 4.14 4.47 0.11
C PHE A 92 4.49 4.30 1.59
N GLU A 93 4.87 5.39 2.24
CA GLU A 93 5.15 5.41 3.66
C GLU A 93 3.91 5.84 4.44
N ALA A 94 3.54 5.04 5.45
CA ALA A 94 2.50 5.37 6.42
C ALA A 94 2.82 6.70 7.11
N ASP A 95 1.77 7.43 7.49
CA ASP A 95 1.94 8.57 8.38
C ASP A 95 2.56 8.11 9.72
N LEU A 96 3.36 8.98 10.33
CA LEU A 96 3.92 8.78 11.66
C LEU A 96 2.83 8.58 12.73
N SER A 97 1.60 9.05 12.46
CA SER A 97 0.43 8.82 13.30
C SER A 97 -0.09 7.37 13.25
N ASP A 98 0.11 6.64 12.15
CA ASP A 98 -0.20 5.20 12.03
C ASP A 98 0.98 4.36 12.54
N PHE A 99 1.38 4.61 13.78
CA PHE A 99 2.50 3.90 14.37
C PHE A 99 2.27 2.39 14.40
N LEU A 100 1.03 1.90 14.47
CA LEU A 100 0.75 0.45 14.45
C LEU A 100 0.69 -0.17 13.05
N GLY A 101 0.80 0.63 11.99
CA GLY A 101 0.64 0.15 10.62
C GLY A 101 -0.75 -0.45 10.36
N LYS A 102 -1.78 0.04 11.06
CA LYS A 102 -3.15 -0.48 10.94
C LYS A 102 -3.76 -0.09 9.61
N GLU A 103 -3.64 1.19 9.25
CA GLU A 103 -4.17 1.70 8.00
C GLU A 103 -3.41 1.07 6.84
N ILE A 104 -2.07 0.98 6.92
CA ILE A 104 -1.30 0.42 5.81
C ILE A 104 -1.58 -1.08 5.59
N ALA A 105 -1.81 -1.84 6.65
CA ALA A 105 -2.20 -3.25 6.56
C ALA A 105 -3.65 -3.42 6.03
N TYR A 106 -4.55 -2.53 6.44
CA TYR A 106 -5.90 -2.47 5.89
C TYR A 106 -5.87 -2.17 4.39
N LEU A 107 -5.12 -1.15 3.97
CA LEU A 107 -4.99 -0.75 2.56
C LEU A 107 -4.38 -1.85 1.70
N GLU A 108 -3.41 -2.61 2.20
CA GLU A 108 -2.90 -3.81 1.53
C GLU A 108 -4.03 -4.82 1.26
N SER A 109 -4.79 -5.17 2.30
CA SER A 109 -5.91 -6.12 2.22
C SER A 109 -6.99 -5.62 1.27
N PHE A 110 -7.32 -4.32 1.35
CA PHE A 110 -8.24 -3.66 0.43
C PHE A 110 -7.75 -3.77 -1.01
N LEU A 111 -6.49 -3.46 -1.30
CA LEU A 111 -5.95 -3.55 -2.66
C LEU A 111 -5.93 -4.99 -3.19
N HIS A 112 -5.64 -5.97 -2.34
CA HIS A 112 -5.71 -7.38 -2.71
C HIS A 112 -7.14 -7.77 -3.12
N ASN A 113 -8.14 -7.34 -2.35
CA ASN A 113 -9.55 -7.58 -2.65
C ASN A 113 -10.00 -6.83 -3.92
N ASN A 114 -9.62 -5.56 -4.04
CA ASN A 114 -9.94 -4.71 -5.17
C ASN A 114 -9.43 -5.32 -6.50
N TYR A 115 -8.24 -5.92 -6.48
CA TYR A 115 -7.63 -6.58 -7.63
C TYR A 115 -7.76 -8.11 -7.62
N ALA A 116 -8.71 -8.68 -6.87
CA ALA A 116 -8.89 -10.13 -6.76
C ALA A 116 -9.10 -10.82 -8.13
N LYS A 117 -9.72 -10.15 -9.10
CA LYS A 117 -9.90 -10.66 -10.48
C LYS A 117 -8.59 -10.77 -11.27
N LEU A 118 -7.55 -10.05 -10.86
CA LEU A 118 -6.21 -10.05 -11.48
C LEU A 118 -5.20 -10.84 -10.63
N HIS A 119 -5.66 -11.47 -9.55
CA HIS A 119 -4.84 -12.29 -8.68
C HIS A 119 -4.28 -13.49 -9.45
N VAL A 120 -2.98 -13.73 -9.29
CA VAL A 120 -2.28 -14.85 -9.94
C VAL A 120 -1.96 -15.92 -8.90
N ARG A 121 -1.21 -15.56 -7.86
CA ARG A 121 -0.82 -16.48 -6.78
C ARG A 121 -0.25 -15.72 -5.58
N GLY A 122 -0.65 -16.09 -4.37
CA GLY A 122 -0.14 -15.46 -3.15
C GLY A 122 -0.53 -13.98 -3.13
N GLU A 123 0.44 -13.08 -3.19
CA GLU A 123 0.20 -11.63 -3.26
C GLU A 123 0.65 -11.06 -4.62
N TRP A 124 0.68 -11.90 -5.67
CA TRP A 124 1.04 -11.51 -7.03
C TRP A 124 -0.20 -11.29 -7.89
N PHE A 125 -0.19 -10.22 -8.69
CA PHE A 125 -1.28 -9.75 -9.53
C PHE A 125 -0.77 -9.44 -10.94
N GLU A 126 -1.60 -9.67 -11.96
CA GLU A 126 -1.34 -9.26 -13.33
C GLU A 126 -1.84 -7.82 -13.56
N LEU A 127 -0.95 -6.83 -13.38
CA LEU A 127 -1.29 -5.40 -13.46
C LEU A 127 -0.69 -4.74 -14.70
N ASN A 128 -1.30 -3.62 -15.10
CA ASN A 128 -0.77 -2.74 -16.15
C ASN A 128 -0.42 -1.36 -15.54
N TYR A 129 0.22 -0.50 -16.32
CA TYR A 129 0.65 0.83 -15.85
C TYR A 129 -0.53 1.75 -15.47
N GLY A 130 -1.72 1.53 -16.02
CA GLY A 130 -2.94 2.20 -15.59
C GLY A 130 -3.34 1.82 -14.16
N HIS A 131 -3.29 0.54 -13.81
CA HIS A 131 -3.53 0.09 -12.43
C HIS A 131 -2.48 0.65 -11.47
N LEU A 132 -1.20 0.66 -11.85
CA LEU A 132 -0.14 1.25 -11.01
C LEU A 132 -0.38 2.75 -10.77
N SER A 133 -0.79 3.47 -11.81
CA SER A 133 -1.15 4.89 -11.72
C SER A 133 -2.37 5.10 -10.81
N ASP A 134 -3.39 4.25 -10.93
CA ASP A 134 -4.60 4.35 -10.11
C ASP A 134 -4.29 4.11 -8.63
N ILE A 135 -3.48 3.09 -8.31
CA ILE A 135 -3.01 2.82 -6.95
C ILE A 135 -2.24 4.02 -6.40
N ALA A 136 -1.30 4.57 -7.18
CA ALA A 136 -0.51 5.70 -6.74
C ALA A 136 -1.34 6.95 -6.48
N MET A 137 -2.25 7.29 -7.39
CA MET A 137 -3.15 8.43 -7.17
C MET A 137 -4.07 8.22 -5.97
N PHE A 138 -4.60 7.01 -5.77
CA PHE A 138 -5.44 6.72 -4.62
C PHE A 138 -4.66 6.86 -3.30
N LEU A 139 -3.50 6.21 -3.18
CA LEU A 139 -2.73 6.21 -1.93
C LEU A 139 -2.11 7.57 -1.62
N GLU A 140 -1.61 8.29 -2.64
CA GLU A 140 -0.99 9.60 -2.44
C GLU A 140 -2.04 10.69 -2.21
N MET A 141 -3.11 10.74 -3.03
CA MET A 141 -4.03 11.90 -3.01
C MET A 141 -5.27 11.70 -2.15
N ASN A 142 -5.70 10.46 -1.88
CA ASN A 142 -6.85 10.20 -1.00
C ASN A 142 -6.45 9.73 0.39
N ARG A 143 -5.31 9.03 0.51
CA ARG A 143 -4.78 8.59 1.81
C ARG A 143 -3.59 9.42 2.28
N GLU A 144 -3.15 10.40 1.50
CA GLU A 144 -2.07 11.33 1.85
C GLU A 144 -0.75 10.63 2.23
N LEU A 145 -0.54 9.40 1.73
CA LEU A 145 0.66 8.63 2.03
C LEU A 145 1.85 9.18 1.25
N ALA A 146 3.02 9.24 1.90
CA ALA A 146 4.22 9.74 1.25
C ALA A 146 4.67 8.78 0.15
N PHE A 147 4.49 9.21 -1.10
CA PHE A 147 4.76 8.39 -2.29
C PHE A 147 6.20 8.53 -2.78
N ARG A 148 6.80 7.40 -3.18
CA ARG A 148 8.15 7.34 -3.75
C ARG A 148 8.17 6.42 -4.98
N VAL A 149 8.60 6.99 -6.10
CA VAL A 149 8.79 6.26 -7.37
C VAL A 149 10.22 5.75 -7.46
N CYS A 150 10.39 4.45 -7.68
CA CYS A 150 11.69 3.81 -7.89
C CYS A 150 11.96 3.48 -9.35
N SER A 151 10.94 3.54 -10.21
CA SER A 151 11.08 3.32 -11.66
C SER A 151 10.19 4.25 -12.46
N GLN A 152 10.81 5.26 -13.08
CA GLN A 152 10.09 6.33 -13.79
C GLN A 152 9.31 5.82 -15.01
N SER A 153 9.80 4.79 -15.70
CA SER A 153 9.18 4.30 -16.93
C SER A 153 7.78 3.69 -16.74
N GLU A 154 7.48 3.21 -15.54
CA GLU A 154 6.19 2.58 -15.20
C GLU A 154 5.14 3.60 -14.74
N PHE A 155 5.55 4.81 -14.40
CA PHE A 155 4.68 5.89 -13.92
C PHE A 155 4.43 7.00 -14.95
N GLY A 156 4.71 6.77 -16.23
CA GLY A 156 4.37 7.72 -17.29
C GLY A 156 2.89 8.15 -17.28
N CYS A 157 1.96 7.22 -17.05
CA CYS A 157 0.53 7.53 -16.92
C CYS A 157 0.21 8.42 -15.71
N TYR A 158 0.88 8.20 -14.59
CA TYR A 158 0.71 8.98 -13.38
C TYR A 158 1.17 10.44 -13.58
N TYR A 159 2.37 10.65 -14.13
CA TYR A 159 2.88 12.00 -14.40
C TYR A 159 2.01 12.76 -15.40
N MET A 160 1.49 12.08 -16.43
CA MET A 160 0.57 12.70 -17.39
C MET A 160 -0.73 13.18 -16.73
N ARG A 161 -1.24 12.46 -15.72
CA ARG A 161 -2.46 12.84 -15.00
C ARG A 161 -2.21 13.97 -14.00
N GLN A 162 -1.08 13.96 -13.30
CA GLN A 162 -0.70 15.06 -12.40
C GLN A 162 -0.52 16.38 -13.16
N ASN A 163 0.08 16.37 -14.35
CA ASN A 163 0.24 17.60 -15.12
C ASN A 163 -1.10 18.21 -15.55
N ARG A 164 -2.12 17.38 -15.85
CA ARG A 164 -3.47 17.87 -16.15
C ARG A 164 -4.18 18.46 -14.93
N TRP A 165 -3.82 18.04 -13.72
CA TRP A 165 -4.33 18.64 -12.48
C TRP A 165 -3.86 20.09 -12.35
N GLY A 166 -2.57 20.36 -12.57
CA GLY A 166 -2.00 21.70 -12.40
C GLY A 166 -2.42 22.74 -13.45
N ASP A 167 -3.08 22.30 -14.53
CA ASP A 167 -3.64 23.17 -15.57
C ASP A 167 -5.13 23.51 -15.35
N GLU A 168 -5.80 22.85 -14.38
CA GLU A 168 -7.23 23.03 -14.08
C GLU A 168 -7.49 23.82 -12.76
N GLU A 169 -6.42 24.27 -12.07
CA GLU A 169 -6.45 25.26 -10.96
C GLU A 169 -6.23 26.70 -11.45
#